data_AF-A0A9P5Q1K1-F1
#
_entry.id   AF-A0A9P5Q1K1-F1
#
_cell.length_a   1.000
_cell.length_b   1.000
_cell.length_c   1.000
_cell.angle_alpha   90.00
_cell.angle_beta   90.00
_cell.angle_gamma   90.00
#
_symmetry.space_group_name_H-M   'P 1'
#
loop_
_entity.id
_entity.type
_entity.pdbx_description
1 polymer ?
#
loop_
_entity_poly.entity_id
_entity_poly.type
_entity_poly.pdbx_seq_one_letter_code
_entity_poly.pdbx_strand_id
1 'polypeptide(L)'
;SVVDYQGSILVDTFVRPTHHVHSVRFLETNIQFSDIVNAPPFDQVRDHVASVIRSKIVVGHSLWLFLSIMGLSHPALETRDLALFIPLRRKLQSTRVVDLKTLVQVYMGRNIGLVEDSVISQLENARACIDLFRACEEPFERVIATGAWPCNLPPVSYSEYFT
;
A
#
# COMPACT_ATOMS: atom_id res chain seq x y z
N SER A 1 -7.20 -3.10 0.11
CA SER A 1 -7.10 -4.54 -0.22
C SER A 1 -5.72 -5.04 0.18
N VAL A 2 -5.61 -6.33 0.52
CA VAL A 2 -4.36 -7.04 0.86
C VAL A 2 -4.32 -8.29 -0.01
N VAL A 3 -3.16 -8.55 -0.63
CA VAL A 3 -2.94 -9.71 -1.50
C VAL A 3 -1.72 -10.48 -1.02
N ASP A 4 -1.64 -11.76 -1.38
CA ASP A 4 -0.44 -12.56 -1.16
C ASP A 4 0.67 -12.20 -2.16
N TYR A 5 1.82 -12.86 -2.03
CA TYR A 5 2.94 -12.66 -2.95
C TYR A 5 2.58 -13.03 -4.38
N GLN A 6 1.61 -13.91 -4.64
CA GLN A 6 1.13 -14.31 -5.96
C GLN A 6 0.12 -13.32 -6.56
N GLY A 7 -0.42 -12.39 -5.77
CA GLY A 7 -1.48 -11.48 -6.16
C GLY A 7 -2.90 -12.02 -5.91
N SER A 8 -3.01 -13.16 -5.22
CA SER A 8 -4.28 -13.71 -4.74
C SER A 8 -4.83 -12.86 -3.60
N ILE A 9 -6.15 -12.71 -3.55
CA ILE A 9 -6.81 -11.85 -2.56
C ILE A 9 -6.74 -12.51 -1.19
N LEU A 10 -6.21 -11.79 -0.19
CA LEU A 10 -6.30 -12.16 1.22
C LEU A 10 -7.41 -11.36 1.90
N VAL A 11 -7.50 -10.05 1.61
CA VAL A 11 -8.54 -9.16 2.13
C VAL A 11 -8.93 -8.17 1.03
N ASP A 12 -10.18 -8.20 0.59
CA ASP A 12 -10.72 -7.17 -0.31
C ASP A 12 -12.17 -6.90 0.07
N THR A 13 -12.39 -5.84 0.84
CA THR A 13 -13.70 -5.52 1.39
C THR A 13 -13.84 -4.03 1.66
N PHE A 14 -15.08 -3.54 1.58
CA PHE A 14 -15.42 -2.22 2.10
C PHE A 14 -15.48 -2.25 3.62
N VAL A 15 -15.45 -1.07 4.23
CA VAL A 15 -15.48 -0.94 5.69
C VAL A 15 -16.54 0.08 6.07
N ARG A 16 -17.32 -0.24 7.11
CA ARG A 16 -18.29 0.70 7.66
C ARG A 16 -17.54 1.81 8.41
N PRO A 17 -17.70 3.08 8.01
CA PRO A 17 -17.07 4.22 8.67
C PRO A 17 -17.53 4.33 10.13
N THR A 18 -16.62 4.74 11.02
CA THR A 18 -16.93 5.00 12.43
C THR A 18 -17.63 6.34 12.66
N HIS A 19 -17.53 7.24 11.68
CA HIS A 19 -18.11 8.58 11.70
C HIS A 19 -19.00 8.81 10.48
N HIS A 20 -19.87 9.80 10.57
CA HIS A 20 -20.75 10.18 9.46
C HIS A 20 -19.94 10.62 8.23
N VAL A 21 -20.25 10.02 7.07
CA VAL A 21 -19.62 10.37 5.79
C VAL A 21 -20.49 11.36 5.03
N HIS A 22 -20.00 12.56 4.79
CA HIS A 22 -20.70 13.58 4.01
C HIS A 22 -20.64 13.34 2.50
N SER A 23 -19.54 12.76 2.00
CA SER A 23 -19.36 12.45 0.59
C SER A 23 -18.41 11.26 0.44
N VAL A 24 -18.85 10.28 -0.34
CA VAL A 24 -18.04 9.11 -0.72
C VAL A 24 -17.12 9.39 -1.92
N ARG A 25 -17.23 10.57 -2.55
CA ARG A 25 -16.45 10.94 -3.75
C ARG A 25 -16.63 9.87 -4.84
N PHE A 26 -17.87 9.67 -5.26
CA PHE A 26 -18.27 8.57 -6.14
C PHE A 26 -17.52 8.61 -7.48
N LEU A 27 -17.30 9.79 -8.07
CA LEU A 27 -16.63 9.92 -9.36
C LEU A 27 -15.17 9.42 -9.30
N GLU A 28 -14.52 9.56 -8.14
CA GLU A 28 -13.12 9.18 -7.94
C GLU A 28 -12.95 7.75 -7.42
N THR A 29 -13.91 7.29 -6.61
CA THR A 29 -13.80 6.01 -5.89
C THR A 29 -14.70 4.92 -6.45
N ASN A 30 -15.73 5.28 -7.21
CA ASN A 30 -16.84 4.41 -7.61
C ASN A 30 -17.51 3.69 -6.43
N ILE A 31 -17.46 4.28 -5.24
CA ILE A 31 -18.09 3.76 -4.01
C ILE A 31 -19.45 4.41 -3.82
N GLN A 32 -20.49 3.60 -3.64
CA GLN A 32 -21.82 4.05 -3.26
C GLN A 32 -22.02 4.00 -1.75
N PHE A 33 -22.97 4.79 -1.22
CA PHE A 33 -23.32 4.72 0.20
C PHE A 33 -23.82 3.33 0.63
N SER A 34 -24.50 2.60 -0.26
CA SER A 34 -24.91 1.21 -0.02
C SER A 34 -23.75 0.26 0.26
N ASP A 35 -22.60 0.51 -0.36
CA ASP A 35 -21.40 -0.32 -0.20
C ASP A 35 -20.81 -0.19 1.20
N ILE A 36 -20.85 1.01 1.78
CA ILE A 36 -20.30 1.29 3.11
C ILE A 36 -21.30 1.04 4.25
N VAL A 37 -22.61 1.17 3.99
CA VAL A 37 -23.63 0.91 5.02
C VAL A 37 -23.70 -0.57 5.37
N ASN A 38 -23.61 -1.44 4.35
CA ASN A 38 -23.67 -2.89 4.53
C ASN A 38 -22.31 -3.53 4.81
N ALA A 39 -21.23 -2.75 4.80
CA ALA A 39 -19.89 -3.23 5.05
C ALA A 39 -19.69 -3.72 6.51
N PRO A 40 -18.71 -4.62 6.74
CA PRO A 40 -18.28 -5.00 8.08
C PRO A 40 -17.80 -3.80 8.92
N PRO A 41 -17.96 -3.84 10.26
CA PRO A 41 -17.41 -2.82 11.15
C PRO A 41 -15.89 -2.70 11.04
N PHE A 42 -15.38 -1.48 11.18
CA PHE A 42 -13.95 -1.18 11.07
C PHE A 42 -13.07 -2.04 11.99
N ASP A 43 -13.46 -2.23 13.25
CA ASP A 43 -12.67 -3.03 14.20
C ASP A 43 -12.52 -4.49 13.74
N GLN A 44 -13.58 -5.08 13.18
CA GLN A 44 -13.54 -6.46 12.67
C GLN A 44 -12.56 -6.58 11.50
N VAL A 45 -12.59 -5.62 10.56
CA VAL A 45 -11.69 -5.61 9.41
C VAL A 45 -10.25 -5.35 9.86
N ARG A 46 -10.05 -4.43 10.81
CA ARG A 46 -8.74 -4.15 11.41
C ARG A 46 -8.15 -5.40 12.05
N ASP A 47 -8.90 -6.10 12.87
CA ASP A 47 -8.40 -7.28 13.58
C ASP A 47 -8.07 -8.42 12.59
N HIS A 48 -8.87 -8.56 11.54
CA HIS A 48 -8.58 -9.50 10.45
C HIS A 48 -7.29 -9.14 9.70
N VAL A 49 -7.13 -7.88 9.29
CA VAL A 49 -5.92 -7.38 8.64
C VAL A 49 -4.70 -7.56 9.54
N ALA A 50 -4.80 -7.20 10.82
CA ALA A 50 -3.74 -7.38 11.82
C ALA A 50 -3.32 -8.85 11.95
N SER A 51 -4.29 -9.78 11.90
CA SER A 51 -3.98 -11.21 11.87
C SER A 51 -3.26 -11.65 10.59
N VAL A 52 -3.66 -11.12 9.43
CA VAL A 52 -3.07 -11.47 8.13
C VAL A 52 -1.62 -10.98 8.02
N ILE A 53 -1.31 -9.78 8.48
CA ILE A 53 0.04 -9.18 8.35
C ILE A 53 1.01 -9.57 9.47
N ARG A 54 0.54 -10.29 10.50
CA ARG A 54 1.35 -10.64 11.68
C ARG A 54 2.50 -11.56 11.30
N SER A 55 3.72 -11.19 11.70
CA SER A 55 4.94 -11.96 11.42
C SER A 55 5.14 -12.23 9.92
N LYS A 56 4.74 -11.27 9.09
CA LYS A 56 4.91 -11.27 7.63
C LYS A 56 5.66 -10.03 7.22
N ILE A 57 6.36 -10.12 6.10
CA ILE A 57 6.89 -8.93 5.43
C ILE A 57 5.73 -8.22 4.73
N VAL A 58 5.50 -6.94 5.05
CA VAL A 58 4.48 -6.12 4.41
C VAL A 58 5.10 -5.31 3.29
N VAL A 59 4.67 -5.59 2.05
CA VAL A 59 5.08 -4.87 0.85
C VAL A 59 3.98 -3.88 0.47
N GLY A 60 4.36 -2.65 0.11
CA GLY A 60 3.40 -1.68 -0.41
C GLY A 60 4.04 -0.36 -0.81
N HIS A 61 3.20 0.62 -1.13
CA HIS A 61 3.62 1.98 -1.45
C HIS A 61 2.96 2.94 -0.45
N SER A 62 3.79 3.72 0.23
CA SER A 62 3.34 4.65 1.27
C SER A 62 2.61 3.95 2.42
N LEU A 63 3.22 2.88 2.95
CA LEU A 63 2.64 2.01 3.99
C LEU A 63 2.24 2.78 5.24
N TRP A 64 2.89 3.92 5.53
CA TRP A 64 2.52 4.79 6.64
C TRP A 64 1.06 5.27 6.57
N LEU A 65 0.53 5.54 5.37
CA LEU A 65 -0.87 5.93 5.20
C LEU A 65 -1.79 4.78 5.58
N PHE A 66 -1.53 3.59 5.05
CA PHE A 66 -2.32 2.39 5.34
C PHE A 66 -2.30 2.05 6.83
N LEU A 67 -1.11 1.99 7.43
CA LEU A 67 -0.93 1.67 8.84
C LEU A 67 -1.61 2.70 9.75
N SER A 68 -1.51 3.99 9.42
CA SER A 68 -2.18 5.06 10.17
C SER A 68 -3.70 4.96 10.11
N ILE A 69 -4.28 4.71 8.93
CA ILE A 69 -5.72 4.54 8.75
C ILE A 69 -6.22 3.32 9.53
N MET A 70 -5.46 2.22 9.50
CA MET A 70 -5.82 0.99 10.20
C MET A 70 -5.56 1.07 11.71
N GLY A 71 -4.79 2.05 12.20
CA GLY A 71 -4.33 2.12 13.58
C GLY A 71 -3.45 0.92 13.95
N LEU A 72 -2.61 0.46 13.01
CA LEU A 72 -1.73 -0.69 13.18
C LEU A 72 -0.27 -0.25 13.12
N SER A 73 0.59 -0.88 13.91
CA SER A 73 2.04 -0.74 13.82
C SER A 73 2.66 -2.00 13.23
N HIS A 74 3.78 -1.85 12.52
CA HIS A 74 4.51 -2.98 11.96
C HIS A 74 6.03 -2.75 12.08
N PRO A 75 6.85 -3.80 12.34
CA PRO A 75 8.29 -3.62 12.46
C PRO A 75 8.88 -3.00 11.19
N ALA A 76 9.69 -1.95 11.34
CA ALA A 76 10.28 -1.27 10.18
C ALA A 76 11.05 -2.27 9.30
N LEU A 77 11.85 -3.15 9.93
CA LEU A 77 12.61 -4.20 9.26
C LEU A 77 11.76 -5.26 8.56
N GLU A 78 10.47 -5.36 8.86
CA GLU A 78 9.50 -6.24 8.20
C GLU A 78 8.66 -5.49 7.13
N THR A 79 8.97 -4.22 6.84
CA THR A 79 8.31 -3.46 5.75
C THR A 79 9.19 -3.34 4.50
N ARG A 80 8.55 -3.43 3.33
CA ARG A 80 9.11 -3.19 1.99
C ARG A 80 8.31 -2.06 1.35
N ASP A 81 8.56 -0.83 1.81
CA ASP A 81 7.87 0.36 1.30
C ASP A 81 8.57 0.91 0.03
N LEU A 82 7.91 0.71 -1.11
CA LEU A 82 8.38 1.13 -2.42
C LEU A 82 8.44 2.65 -2.60
N ALA A 83 7.67 3.40 -1.80
CA ALA A 83 7.73 4.87 -1.80
C ALA A 83 9.02 5.40 -1.14
N LEU A 84 9.55 4.64 -0.17
CA LEU A 84 10.77 4.97 0.56
C LEU A 84 12.02 4.37 -0.07
N PHE A 85 11.89 3.32 -0.89
CA PHE A 85 13.00 2.62 -1.52
C PHE A 85 13.80 3.54 -2.46
N ILE A 86 15.02 3.90 -2.03
CA ILE A 86 15.86 4.93 -2.67
C ILE A 86 16.21 4.57 -4.12
N PRO A 87 16.57 3.31 -4.47
CA PRO A 87 16.91 2.95 -5.85
C PRO A 87 15.81 3.24 -6.87
N LEU A 88 14.53 3.04 -6.52
CA LEU A 88 13.41 3.32 -7.42
C LEU A 88 13.35 4.80 -7.82
N ARG A 89 13.69 5.68 -6.88
CA ARG A 89 13.67 7.14 -7.08
C ARG A 89 14.91 7.65 -7.80
N ARG A 90 16.08 7.06 -7.54
CA ARG A 90 17.35 7.45 -8.18
C ARG A 90 17.31 7.27 -9.69
N LYS A 91 16.72 6.17 -10.20
CA LYS A 91 16.57 5.94 -11.65
C LYS A 91 15.73 7.04 -12.32
N LEU A 92 14.79 7.63 -11.59
CA LEU A 92 13.93 8.71 -12.04
C LEU A 92 14.49 10.11 -11.73
N GLN A 93 15.69 10.18 -11.12
CA GLN A 93 16.32 11.43 -10.68
C GLN A 93 15.41 12.29 -9.78
N SER A 94 14.50 11.67 -9.03
CA SER A 94 13.51 12.38 -8.21
C SER A 94 13.93 12.51 -6.75
N THR A 95 13.96 13.77 -6.27
CA THR A 95 14.16 14.11 -4.85
C THR A 95 12.89 14.05 -4.01
N ARG A 96 11.73 13.76 -4.62
CA ARG A 96 10.45 13.53 -3.94
C ARG A 96 9.97 12.09 -4.09
N VAL A 97 9.05 11.67 -3.22
CA VAL A 97 8.32 10.41 -3.39
C VAL A 97 7.60 10.45 -4.75
N VAL A 98 7.73 9.38 -5.52
CA VAL A 98 7.06 9.20 -6.81
C VAL A 98 5.84 8.32 -6.56
N ASP A 99 4.71 8.67 -7.16
CA ASP A 99 3.47 7.89 -7.02
C ASP A 99 3.60 6.50 -7.67
N LEU A 100 2.78 5.56 -7.19
CA LEU A 100 2.81 4.18 -7.65
C LEU A 100 2.53 4.06 -9.15
N LYS A 101 1.61 4.87 -9.71
CA LYS A 101 1.25 4.81 -11.13
C LYS A 101 2.44 5.16 -12.01
N THR A 102 3.16 6.24 -11.67
CA THR A 102 4.39 6.63 -12.37
C THR A 102 5.48 5.57 -12.25
N LEU A 103 5.68 4.99 -11.06
CA LEU A 103 6.65 3.91 -10.87
C LEU A 103 6.31 2.70 -11.74
N VAL A 104 5.08 2.23 -11.68
CA VAL A 104 4.64 1.04 -12.44
C VAL A 104 4.71 1.29 -13.95
N GLN A 105 4.36 2.50 -14.42
CA GLN A 105 4.50 2.86 -15.82
C GLN A 105 5.96 2.85 -16.28
N VAL A 106 6.87 3.46 -15.52
CA VAL A 106 8.28 3.55 -15.95
C VAL A 106 9.01 2.21 -15.84
N TYR A 107 8.74 1.43 -14.80
CA TYR A 107 9.46 0.17 -14.56
C TYR A 107 8.85 -1.04 -15.23
N MET A 108 7.53 -1.03 -15.47
CA MET A 108 6.80 -2.18 -15.99
C MET A 108 6.10 -1.91 -17.32
N GLY A 109 6.09 -0.66 -17.80
CA GLY A 109 5.44 -0.29 -19.05
C GLY A 109 3.92 -0.45 -19.05
N ARG A 110 3.30 -0.58 -17.87
CA ARG A 110 1.84 -0.72 -17.73
C ARG A 110 1.23 0.50 -17.03
N ASN A 111 0.03 0.86 -17.46
CA ASN A 111 -0.80 1.82 -16.76
C ASN A 111 -1.70 1.10 -15.75
N ILE A 112 -1.82 1.64 -14.54
CA ILE A 112 -2.77 1.19 -13.51
C ILE A 112 -3.80 2.29 -13.23
N GLY A 113 -5.00 1.90 -12.79
CA GLY A 113 -6.08 2.83 -12.44
C GLY A 113 -6.83 3.45 -13.64
N LEU A 114 -6.92 2.75 -14.78
CA LEU A 114 -7.64 3.19 -15.98
C LEU A 114 -8.86 2.31 -16.30
N VAL A 115 -9.60 1.84 -15.28
CA VAL A 115 -10.94 1.32 -15.53
C VAL A 115 -11.84 2.57 -15.67
N GLU A 116 -12.05 3.02 -16.91
CA GLU A 116 -12.85 4.22 -17.25
C GLU A 116 -12.36 5.52 -16.59
N ASP A 117 -11.34 6.16 -17.18
CA ASP A 117 -10.85 7.55 -17.01
C ASP A 117 -10.80 8.24 -15.62
N SER A 118 -11.02 7.55 -14.50
CA SER A 118 -10.86 8.12 -13.15
C SER A 118 -10.95 7.13 -11.99
N VAL A 119 -11.40 5.88 -12.20
CA VAL A 119 -11.63 4.95 -11.09
C VAL A 119 -10.33 4.29 -10.60
N ILE A 120 -9.99 4.52 -9.33
CA ILE A 120 -8.83 3.91 -8.68
C ILE A 120 -9.22 2.56 -8.07
N SER A 121 -8.83 1.46 -8.70
CA SER A 121 -8.96 0.11 -8.13
C SER A 121 -7.88 -0.15 -7.06
N GLN A 122 -8.30 -0.29 -5.80
CA GLN A 122 -7.39 -0.60 -4.68
C GLN A 122 -6.77 -2.00 -4.81
N LEU A 123 -7.51 -2.95 -5.38
CA LEU A 123 -6.99 -4.30 -5.65
C LEU A 123 -5.90 -4.27 -6.72
N GLU A 124 -6.08 -3.49 -7.80
CA GLU A 124 -5.05 -3.34 -8.83
C GLU A 124 -3.79 -2.68 -8.26
N ASN A 125 -3.93 -1.65 -7.42
CA ASN A 125 -2.79 -1.03 -6.75
C ASN A 125 -2.03 -2.02 -5.85
N ALA A 126 -2.74 -2.88 -5.12
CA ALA A 126 -2.12 -3.90 -4.26
C ALA A 126 -1.31 -4.92 -5.10
N ARG A 127 -1.87 -5.39 -6.22
CA ARG A 127 -1.17 -6.29 -7.16
C ARG A 127 0.01 -5.61 -7.82
N ALA A 128 -0.15 -4.36 -8.25
CA ALA A 128 0.92 -3.58 -8.87
C ALA A 128 2.09 -3.33 -7.91
N CYS A 129 1.82 -3.12 -6.61
CA CYS A 129 2.87 -3.06 -5.59
C CYS A 129 3.69 -4.36 -5.54
N ILE A 130 3.03 -5.52 -5.48
CA ILE A 130 3.72 -6.82 -5.44
C ILE A 130 4.55 -7.05 -6.70
N ASP A 131 3.99 -6.75 -7.87
CA ASP A 131 4.69 -6.92 -9.13
C ASP A 131 5.90 -5.98 -9.26
N LEU A 132 5.77 -4.73 -8.82
CA LEU A 132 6.89 -3.79 -8.79
C LEU A 132 7.95 -4.23 -7.78
N PHE A 133 7.54 -4.75 -6.62
CA PHE A 133 8.45 -5.31 -5.63
C PHE A 133 9.23 -6.48 -6.22
N ARG A 134 8.58 -7.47 -6.84
CA ARG A 134 9.25 -8.60 -7.51
C ARG A 134 10.31 -8.15 -8.52
N ALA A 135 10.04 -7.08 -9.27
CA ALA A 135 11.00 -6.52 -10.22
C ALA A 135 12.23 -5.89 -9.56
N CYS A 136 12.16 -5.53 -8.27
CA CYS A 136 13.25 -4.94 -7.50
C CYS A 136 13.58 -5.69 -6.20
N GLU A 137 13.11 -6.92 -6.05
CA GLU A 137 13.23 -7.72 -4.82
C GLU A 137 14.68 -8.07 -4.56
N GLU A 138 15.38 -8.56 -5.58
CA GLU A 138 16.79 -8.91 -5.48
C GLU A 138 17.66 -7.74 -4.99
N PRO A 139 17.64 -6.54 -5.61
CA PRO A 139 18.42 -5.42 -5.10
C PRO A 139 17.92 -4.88 -3.76
N PHE A 140 16.65 -5.06 -3.41
CA PHE A 140 16.11 -4.68 -2.10
C PHE A 140 16.68 -5.58 -1.01
N GLU A 141 16.44 -6.89 -1.12
CA GLU A 141 16.83 -7.88 -0.11
C GLU A 141 18.35 -8.03 -0.02
N ARG A 142 19.10 -7.82 -1.11
CA ARG A 142 20.56 -7.80 -1.07
C ARG A 142 21.09 -6.73 -0.12
N VAL A 143 20.51 -5.53 -0.09
CA VAL A 143 20.95 -4.46 0.81
C VAL A 143 20.54 -4.76 2.26
N ILE A 144 19.35 -5.31 2.47
CA ILE A 144 18.89 -5.73 3.80
C ILE A 144 19.80 -6.84 4.36
N ALA A 145 20.21 -7.80 3.54
CA ALA A 145 21.07 -8.91 3.93
C ALA A 145 22.47 -8.47 4.41
N THR A 146 22.94 -7.28 4.01
CA THR A 146 24.21 -6.72 4.53
C THR A 146 24.04 -5.97 5.85
N GLY A 147 22.81 -5.89 6.38
CA GLY A 147 22.47 -5.09 7.57
C GLY A 147 22.26 -3.60 7.25
N ALA A 148 22.28 -3.20 5.97
CA ALA A 148 22.02 -1.83 5.56
C ALA A 148 20.52 -1.60 5.31
N TRP A 149 20.11 -0.33 5.32
CA TRP A 149 18.73 0.09 5.09
C TRP A 149 18.61 0.88 3.78
N PRO A 150 17.97 0.32 2.72
CA PRO A 150 17.92 0.96 1.40
C PRO A 150 16.80 2.01 1.25
N CYS A 151 16.10 2.34 2.32
CA CYS A 151 14.92 3.20 2.30
C CYS A 151 15.18 4.54 3.00
N ASN A 152 14.47 5.59 2.58
CA ASN A 152 14.35 6.79 3.40
C ASN A 152 13.54 6.50 4.67
N LEU A 153 13.65 7.37 5.68
CA LEU A 153 12.76 7.31 6.83
C LEU A 153 11.33 7.71 6.41
N PRO A 154 10.28 7.09 7.00
CA PRO A 154 8.92 7.53 6.82
C PRO A 154 8.75 8.97 7.34
N PRO A 155 7.70 9.71 6.92
CA PRO A 155 7.47 11.04 7.45
C PRO A 155 7.27 11.01 8.97
N VAL A 156 7.85 11.98 9.69
CA VAL A 156 7.93 12.00 11.16
C VAL A 156 6.55 11.86 11.84
N SER A 157 5.52 12.44 11.23
CA SER A 157 4.12 12.36 11.70
C SER A 157 3.54 10.94 11.75
N TYR A 158 4.22 9.97 11.15
CA TYR A 158 3.79 8.56 11.09
C TYR A 158 4.82 7.60 11.71
N SER A 159 5.80 8.13 12.44
CA SER A 159 6.87 7.31 13.03
C SER A 159 6.34 6.26 14.02
N GLU A 160 5.24 6.56 14.73
CA GLU A 160 4.59 5.63 15.68
C GLU A 160 4.08 4.33 15.04
N TYR A 161 3.85 4.32 13.72
CA TYR A 161 3.34 3.13 13.01
C TYR A 161 4.46 2.17 12.59
N PHE A 162 5.73 2.54 12.80
CA PHE A 162 6.89 1.70 12.51
C PHE A 162 7.63 1.41 13.81
N THR A 163 7.61 0.14 14.24
CA THR A 163 8.26 -0.33 15.48
C THR A 163 9.64 -0.91 15.24
#